data_AF-A0A636GCY8-F1
#
_entry.id   AF-A0A636GCY8-F1
#
_cell.length_a   1.000
_cell.length_b   1.000
_cell.length_c   1.000
_cell.angle_alpha   90.00
_cell.angle_beta   90.00
_cell.angle_gamma   90.00
#
_symmetry.space_group_name_H-M   'P 1'
#
loop_
_entity.id
_entity.type
_entity.pdbx_description
1 polymer ?
#
loop_
_entity_poly.entity_id
_entity_poly.type
_entity_poly.pdbx_seq_one_letter_code
_entity_poly.pdbx_strand_id
1 'polypeptide(L)'
;MTQFYIVNGERVNTSKAALMLGYKNSTGLMYRIKSNGIPEGGDISHLHTCRSKIFIVNGQEVNITAAAHILGYDQSTLSRKIASLSLPEGSDISHLGKAFYIVNGEKMDIPRAAAVLGYDRYWLSKKLKRCSVPPGSDISHMTPGKRRQ
;
A
#
# COMPACT_ATOMS: atom_id res chain seq x y z
N MET A 1 -27.85 23.11 19.87
CA MET A 1 -28.71 22.18 19.12
C MET A 1 -27.84 21.07 18.56
N THR A 2 -28.23 19.82 18.74
CA THR A 2 -27.49 18.66 18.22
C THR A 2 -27.82 18.50 16.74
N GLN A 3 -26.83 18.50 15.85
CA GLN A 3 -27.06 18.32 14.41
C GLN A 3 -27.52 16.88 14.11
N PHE A 4 -28.49 16.75 13.20
CA PHE A 4 -29.02 15.44 12.76
C PHE A 4 -28.84 15.24 11.26
N TYR A 5 -28.72 13.98 10.85
CA TYR A 5 -28.60 13.54 9.45
C TYR A 5 -29.39 12.25 9.22
N ILE A 6 -29.65 11.92 7.96
CA ILE A 6 -30.32 10.69 7.56
C ILE A 6 -29.27 9.64 7.15
N VAL A 7 -29.32 8.46 7.78
CA VAL A 7 -28.48 7.30 7.44
C VAL A 7 -29.39 6.09 7.25
N ASN A 8 -29.42 5.54 6.04
CA ASN A 8 -30.28 4.42 5.64
C ASN A 8 -31.76 4.66 6.00
N GLY A 9 -32.24 5.89 5.83
CA GLY A 9 -33.62 6.29 6.18
C GLY A 9 -33.85 6.62 7.66
N GLU A 10 -32.88 6.41 8.55
CA GLU A 10 -32.99 6.76 9.97
C GLU A 10 -32.45 8.16 10.28
N ARG A 11 -33.19 8.94 11.07
CA ARG A 11 -32.72 10.23 11.62
C ARG A 11 -31.81 9.98 12.82
N VAL A 12 -30.53 10.30 12.68
CA VAL A 12 -29.51 10.05 13.69
C VAL A 12 -28.65 11.27 13.95
N ASN A 13 -28.08 11.38 15.16
CA ASN A 13 -27.10 12.42 15.46
C ASN A 13 -25.74 12.08 14.85
N THR A 14 -24.84 13.07 14.77
CA THR A 14 -23.53 12.92 14.11
C THR A 14 -22.65 11.82 14.71
N SER A 15 -22.74 11.59 16.03
CA SER A 15 -21.97 10.53 16.71
C SER A 15 -22.46 9.14 16.33
N LYS A 16 -23.78 8.92 16.33
CA LYS A 16 -24.39 7.65 15.90
C LYS A 16 -24.17 7.42 14.40
N ALA A 17 -24.30 8.47 13.58
CA ALA A 17 -24.02 8.42 12.15
C ALA A 17 -22.56 8.00 11.87
N ALA A 18 -21.60 8.55 12.60
CA ALA A 18 -20.19 8.18 12.45
C ALA A 18 -19.96 6.68 12.68
N LEU A 19 -20.59 6.12 13.71
CA LEU A 19 -20.53 4.68 13.99
C LEU A 19 -21.19 3.85 12.87
N MET A 20 -22.40 4.23 12.43
CA MET A 20 -23.12 3.53 11.36
C MET A 20 -22.37 3.55 10.02
N LEU A 21 -21.66 4.64 9.73
CA LEU A 21 -20.90 4.82 8.50
C LEU A 21 -19.45 4.32 8.60
N GLY A 22 -19.04 3.77 9.76
CA GLY A 22 -17.74 3.14 9.99
C GLY A 22 -16.60 4.09 10.37
N TYR A 23 -16.87 5.36 10.64
CA TYR A 23 -15.86 6.34 11.03
C TYR A 23 -15.39 6.12 12.46
N LYS A 24 -14.08 6.35 12.70
CA LYS A 24 -13.48 6.29 14.04
C LYS A 24 -14.08 7.33 15.00
N ASN A 25 -14.49 8.49 14.49
CA ASN A 25 -15.10 9.56 15.28
C ASN A 25 -15.98 10.47 14.39
N SER A 26 -16.81 11.29 15.04
CA SER A 26 -17.69 12.26 14.38
C SER A 26 -16.94 13.38 13.66
N THR A 27 -15.71 13.71 14.08
CA THR A 27 -14.89 14.74 13.43
C THR A 27 -14.56 14.39 11.98
N GLY A 28 -14.13 13.15 11.72
CA GLY A 28 -13.82 12.68 10.38
C GLY A 28 -15.05 12.67 9.46
N LEU A 29 -16.20 12.24 9.99
CA LEU A 29 -17.47 12.29 9.27
C LEU A 29 -17.87 13.74 8.96
N MET A 30 -17.79 14.65 9.95
CA MET A 30 -18.14 16.06 9.76
C MET A 30 -17.31 16.74 8.67
N TYR A 31 -16.01 16.45 8.61
CA TYR A 31 -15.15 16.96 7.54
C TYR A 31 -15.68 16.53 6.16
N ARG A 32 -16.06 15.25 6.02
CA ARG A 32 -16.65 14.68 4.80
C ARG A 32 -18.01 15.28 4.46
N ILE A 33 -18.88 15.49 5.44
CA ILE A 33 -20.18 16.15 5.25
C ILE A 33 -19.97 17.56 4.71
N LYS A 34 -19.07 18.34 5.33
CA LYS A 34 -18.72 19.69 4.90
C LYS A 34 -18.09 19.72 3.51
N SER A 35 -17.17 18.79 3.21
CA SER A 35 -16.53 18.73 1.89
C SER A 35 -17.50 18.39 0.76
N ASN A 36 -18.57 17.66 1.07
CA ASN A 36 -19.64 17.32 0.11
C ASN A 36 -20.77 18.37 0.11
N GLY A 37 -20.68 19.42 0.94
CA GLY A 37 -21.70 20.48 1.00
C GLY A 37 -23.07 20.02 1.49
N ILE A 38 -23.14 18.94 2.27
CA ILE A 38 -24.42 18.34 2.71
C ILE A 38 -24.96 19.14 3.90
N PRO A 39 -26.18 19.70 3.81
CA PRO A 39 -26.78 20.47 4.90
C PRO A 39 -27.28 19.56 6.04
N GLU A 40 -27.59 20.17 7.18
CA GLU A 40 -28.24 19.46 8.29
C GLU A 40 -29.56 18.85 7.84
N GLY A 41 -29.85 17.62 8.27
CA GLY A 41 -31.00 16.83 7.83
C GLY A 41 -30.80 16.11 6.49
N GLY A 42 -29.68 16.33 5.80
CA GLY A 42 -29.36 15.65 4.54
C GLY A 42 -29.06 14.15 4.71
N ASP A 43 -29.21 13.42 3.60
CA ASP A 43 -28.86 12.00 3.52
C ASP A 43 -27.34 11.83 3.31
N ILE A 44 -26.72 11.11 4.25
CA ILE A 44 -25.28 10.82 4.28
C ILE A 44 -24.98 9.33 4.17
N SER A 45 -25.95 8.50 3.79
CA SER A 45 -25.82 7.04 3.67
C SER A 45 -24.67 6.64 2.73
N HIS A 46 -24.44 7.42 1.69
CA HIS A 46 -23.35 7.21 0.74
C HIS A 46 -21.96 7.56 1.29
N LEU A 47 -21.87 8.23 2.44
CA LEU A 47 -20.60 8.68 3.01
C LEU A 47 -19.85 7.60 3.78
N HIS A 48 -20.12 6.31 3.59
CA HIS A 48 -19.34 5.25 4.23
C HIS A 48 -17.83 5.54 4.12
N THR A 49 -17.13 5.52 5.26
CA THR A 49 -15.67 5.50 5.18
C THR A 49 -15.30 4.18 4.52
N CYS A 50 -14.37 4.23 3.56
CA CYS A 50 -13.78 3.02 3.06
C CYS A 50 -13.26 2.27 4.28
N ARG A 51 -13.81 1.08 4.57
CA ARG A 51 -13.10 0.11 5.39
C ARG A 51 -11.68 0.04 4.84
N SER A 52 -10.70 -0.02 5.72
CA SER A 52 -9.30 -0.12 5.30
C SER A 52 -9.20 -1.25 4.29
N LYS A 53 -8.87 -0.95 3.02
CA LYS A 53 -8.85 -1.96 1.96
C LYS A 53 -8.01 -3.15 2.43
N ILE A 54 -8.65 -4.31 2.59
CA ILE A 54 -8.02 -5.54 3.08
C ILE A 54 -7.56 -6.34 1.86
N PHE A 55 -6.35 -6.89 1.95
CA PHE A 55 -5.76 -7.77 0.95
C PHE A 55 -5.10 -8.96 1.65
N ILE A 56 -4.91 -10.04 0.91
CA ILE A 56 -4.20 -11.22 1.41
C ILE A 56 -2.73 -11.09 1.01
N VAL A 57 -1.82 -11.19 1.98
CA VAL A 57 -0.38 -11.23 1.77
C VAL A 57 0.21 -12.39 2.57
N ASN A 58 0.84 -13.34 1.89
CA ASN A 58 1.38 -14.58 2.45
C ASN A 58 0.36 -15.34 3.31
N GLY A 59 -0.90 -15.38 2.86
CA GLY A 59 -2.00 -16.03 3.57
C GLY A 59 -2.59 -15.24 4.75
N GLN A 60 -2.15 -14.00 5.00
CA GLN A 60 -2.69 -13.15 6.06
C GLN A 60 -3.50 -11.99 5.50
N GLU A 61 -4.66 -11.72 6.09
CA GLU A 61 -5.46 -10.53 5.81
C GLU A 61 -4.82 -9.29 6.44
N VAL A 62 -4.41 -8.35 5.60
CA VAL A 62 -3.73 -7.12 6.00
C VAL A 62 -4.32 -5.92 5.28
N ASN A 63 -4.28 -4.75 5.92
CA ASN A 63 -4.63 -3.51 5.24
C ASN A 63 -3.54 -3.10 4.24
N ILE A 64 -3.89 -2.20 3.31
CA ILE A 64 -2.97 -1.74 2.26
C ILE A 64 -1.64 -1.16 2.77
N THR A 65 -1.63 -0.52 3.95
CA THR A 65 -0.43 0.07 4.53
C THR A 65 0.54 -1.03 4.98
N ALA A 66 0.02 -2.03 5.71
CA ALA A 66 0.79 -3.20 6.11
C ALA A 66 1.24 -4.03 4.90
N ALA A 67 0.36 -4.23 3.92
CA ALA A 67 0.70 -4.89 2.66
C ALA A 67 1.86 -4.19 1.94
N ALA A 68 1.84 -2.85 1.87
CA ALA A 68 2.89 -2.07 1.23
C ALA A 68 4.25 -2.32 1.91
N HIS A 69 4.28 -2.31 3.24
CA HIS A 69 5.49 -2.60 4.00
C HIS A 69 6.01 -4.03 3.74
N ILE A 70 5.14 -5.05 3.79
CA ILE A 70 5.51 -6.45 3.55
C ILE A 70 6.06 -6.65 2.12
N LEU A 71 5.44 -5.99 1.14
CA LEU A 71 5.79 -6.12 -0.28
C LEU A 71 6.91 -5.18 -0.74
N GLY A 72 7.43 -4.32 0.15
CA GLY A 72 8.53 -3.39 -0.14
C GLY A 72 8.12 -2.16 -0.95
N TYR A 73 6.87 -1.73 -0.86
CA TYR A 73 6.32 -0.54 -1.52
C TYR A 73 5.93 0.56 -0.54
N ASP A 74 5.87 1.79 -1.04
CA ASP A 74 5.05 2.84 -0.43
C ASP A 74 3.57 2.56 -0.70
N GLN A 75 2.70 2.96 0.23
CA GLN A 75 1.25 2.73 0.13
C GLN A 75 0.65 3.26 -1.18
N SER A 76 1.05 4.46 -1.61
CA SER A 76 0.55 5.09 -2.83
C SER A 76 0.95 4.29 -4.09
N THR A 77 2.20 3.82 -4.12
CA THR A 77 2.74 3.02 -5.23
C THR A 77 2.03 1.66 -5.30
N LEU A 78 1.86 0.97 -4.17
CA LEU A 78 1.14 -0.29 -4.13
C LEU A 78 -0.32 -0.10 -4.55
N SER A 79 -0.99 0.93 -4.05
CA SER A 79 -2.38 1.25 -4.40
C SER A 79 -2.58 1.46 -5.90
N ARG A 80 -1.66 2.21 -6.54
CA ARG A 80 -1.69 2.40 -7.99
C ARG A 80 -1.49 1.08 -8.74
N LYS A 81 -0.59 0.21 -8.27
CA LYS A 81 -0.33 -1.10 -8.88
C LYS A 81 -1.56 -2.01 -8.79
N ILE A 82 -2.17 -2.10 -7.61
CA ILE A 82 -3.43 -2.84 -7.38
C ILE A 82 -4.53 -2.33 -8.31
N ALA A 83 -4.70 -1.01 -8.39
CA ALA A 83 -5.69 -0.38 -9.27
C ALA A 83 -5.43 -0.66 -10.75
N SER A 84 -4.16 -0.62 -11.18
CA SER A 84 -3.78 -0.90 -12.58
C SER A 84 -4.02 -2.35 -13.00
N LEU A 85 -4.02 -3.27 -12.02
CA LEU A 85 -4.33 -4.68 -12.22
C LEU A 85 -5.80 -5.01 -11.92
N SER A 86 -6.61 -3.99 -11.60
CA SER A 86 -8.01 -4.13 -11.23
C SER A 86 -8.26 -5.18 -10.14
N LEU A 87 -7.35 -5.30 -9.18
CA LEU A 87 -7.43 -6.29 -8.12
C LEU A 87 -8.42 -5.83 -7.04
N PRO A 88 -9.52 -6.57 -6.80
CA PRO A 88 -10.50 -6.21 -5.78
C PRO A 88 -9.96 -6.40 -4.36
N GLU A 89 -10.63 -5.81 -3.38
CA GLU A 89 -10.38 -6.09 -1.97
C GLU A 89 -10.57 -7.58 -1.68
N GLY A 90 -9.78 -8.12 -0.75
CA GLY A 90 -9.70 -9.55 -0.45
C GLY A 90 -8.79 -10.34 -1.41
N SER A 91 -8.27 -9.73 -2.48
CA SER A 91 -7.35 -10.42 -3.40
C SER A 91 -6.01 -10.77 -2.73
N ASP A 92 -5.44 -11.91 -3.14
CA ASP A 92 -4.05 -12.24 -2.85
C ASP A 92 -3.10 -11.42 -3.73
N ILE A 93 -2.30 -10.59 -3.08
CA ILE A 93 -1.33 -9.70 -3.73
C ILE A 93 0.12 -10.06 -3.37
N SER A 94 0.36 -11.24 -2.79
CA SER A 94 1.69 -11.71 -2.38
C SER A 94 2.69 -11.70 -3.54
N HIS A 95 2.21 -12.05 -4.73
CA HIS A 95 2.99 -12.06 -5.96
C HIS A 95 3.43 -10.66 -6.43
N LEU A 96 2.89 -9.59 -5.86
CA LEU A 96 3.24 -8.22 -6.25
C LEU A 96 4.54 -7.72 -5.62
N GLY A 97 5.15 -8.45 -4.69
CA GLY A 97 6.35 -8.05 -3.95
C GLY A 97 7.50 -7.55 -4.83
N LYS A 98 8.21 -6.50 -4.37
CA LYS A 98 9.41 -6.06 -5.09
C LYS A 98 10.47 -7.15 -5.05
N ALA A 99 11.19 -7.27 -6.17
CA ALA A 99 12.40 -8.07 -6.21
C ALA A 99 13.42 -7.52 -5.19
N PHE A 100 13.92 -8.41 -4.34
CA PHE A 100 15.03 -8.16 -3.42
C PHE A 100 16.17 -9.14 -3.71
N TYR A 101 17.35 -8.89 -3.14
CA TYR A 101 18.51 -9.77 -3.17
C TYR A 101 19.16 -9.78 -1.80
N ILE A 102 19.93 -10.83 -1.48
CA ILE A 102 20.66 -10.93 -0.23
C ILE A 102 22.08 -10.41 -0.46
N VAL A 103 22.50 -9.43 0.33
CA VAL A 103 23.86 -8.87 0.32
C VAL A 103 24.35 -8.85 1.76
N ASN A 104 25.42 -9.61 2.03
CA ASN A 104 26.00 -9.80 3.36
C ASN A 104 24.97 -10.23 4.42
N GLY A 105 24.04 -11.11 4.04
CA GLY A 105 22.97 -11.59 4.92
C GLY A 105 21.75 -10.67 5.03
N GLU A 106 21.76 -9.47 4.43
CA GLU A 106 20.64 -8.54 4.48
C GLU A 106 19.83 -8.52 3.18
N LYS A 107 18.49 -8.41 3.29
CA LYS A 107 17.60 -8.23 2.14
C LYS A 107 17.65 -6.79 1.64
N MET A 108 18.07 -6.60 0.39
CA MET A 108 18.22 -5.30 -0.24
C MET A 108 17.51 -5.21 -1.59
N ASP A 109 17.04 -4.02 -1.94
CA ASP A 109 16.63 -3.72 -3.31
C ASP A 109 17.84 -3.48 -4.21
N ILE A 110 17.63 -3.45 -5.53
CA ILE A 110 18.73 -3.23 -6.50
C ILE A 110 19.51 -1.93 -6.21
N PRO A 111 18.85 -0.78 -5.92
CA PRO A 111 19.55 0.45 -5.53
C PRO A 111 20.54 0.28 -4.39
N ARG A 112 20.10 -0.28 -3.26
CA ARG A 112 20.96 -0.47 -2.09
C ARG A 112 22.02 -1.53 -2.34
N ALA A 113 21.65 -2.66 -2.95
CA ALA A 113 22.60 -3.71 -3.30
C ALA A 113 23.71 -3.19 -4.22
N ALA A 114 23.36 -2.36 -5.22
CA ALA A 114 24.34 -1.75 -6.11
C ALA A 114 25.30 -0.84 -5.36
N ALA A 115 24.79 0.01 -4.47
CA ALA A 115 25.63 0.89 -3.65
C ALA A 115 26.61 0.11 -2.76
N VAL A 116 26.14 -0.93 -2.07
CA VAL A 116 26.97 -1.77 -1.18
C VAL A 116 28.03 -2.54 -1.96
N LEU A 117 27.67 -3.11 -3.11
CA LEU A 117 28.57 -3.89 -3.95
C LEU A 117 29.48 -3.02 -4.85
N GLY A 118 29.36 -1.69 -4.79
CA GLY A 118 30.14 -0.77 -5.63
C GLY A 118 29.75 -0.77 -7.12
N TYR A 119 28.53 -1.18 -7.45
CA TYR A 119 27.99 -1.08 -8.81
C TYR A 119 27.20 0.21 -9.01
N ASP A 120 27.13 0.64 -10.27
CA ASP A 120 26.00 1.44 -10.72
C ASP A 120 24.73 0.58 -10.83
N ARG A 121 23.57 1.17 -10.50
CA ARG A 121 22.27 0.48 -10.44
C ARG A 121 21.90 -0.21 -11.75
N TYR A 122 22.13 0.46 -12.88
CA TYR A 122 21.81 -0.09 -14.19
C TYR A 122 22.72 -1.29 -14.50
N TRP A 123 24.01 -1.17 -14.18
CA TRP A 123 24.97 -2.25 -14.42
C TRP A 123 24.74 -3.49 -13.55
N LEU A 124 24.38 -3.32 -12.27
CA LEU A 124 24.01 -4.45 -11.43
C LEU A 124 22.77 -5.15 -12.00
N SER A 125 21.71 -4.40 -12.30
CA SER A 125 20.48 -4.94 -12.89
C SER A 125 20.75 -5.71 -14.19
N LYS A 126 21.60 -5.16 -15.06
CA LYS A 126 22.01 -5.81 -16.32
C LYS A 126 22.81 -7.09 -16.05
N LYS A 127 23.72 -7.08 -15.07
CA LYS A 127 24.52 -8.26 -14.71
C LYS A 127 23.65 -9.38 -14.12
N LEU A 128 22.72 -9.05 -13.22
CA LEU A 128 21.76 -10.00 -12.65
C LEU A 128 20.93 -10.68 -13.74
N LYS A 129 20.40 -9.91 -14.70
CA LYS A 129 19.68 -10.44 -15.85
C LYS A 129 20.55 -11.33 -16.73
N ARG A 130 21.78 -10.91 -17.04
CA ARG A 130 22.71 -11.68 -17.88
C ARG A 130 23.12 -13.00 -17.22
N CYS A 131 23.26 -13.00 -15.90
CA CYS A 131 23.59 -14.18 -15.11
C CYS A 131 22.35 -14.98 -14.68
N SER A 132 21.15 -14.60 -15.15
CA SER A 132 19.87 -15.22 -14.79
C SER A 132 19.69 -15.41 -13.28
N VAL A 133 20.15 -14.44 -12.48
CA VAL A 133 20.07 -14.49 -11.02
C VAL A 133 18.63 -14.18 -10.60
N PRO A 134 17.91 -15.12 -9.95
CA PRO A 134 16.54 -14.87 -9.52
C PRO A 134 16.50 -13.90 -8.32
N PRO A 135 15.42 -13.11 -8.16
CA PRO A 135 15.17 -12.37 -6.94
C PRO A 135 15.20 -13.29 -5.71
N GLY A 136 15.74 -12.78 -4.60
CA GLY A 136 15.98 -13.50 -3.36
C GLY A 136 17.35 -14.18 -3.27
N SER A 137 18.10 -14.24 -4.38
CA SER A 137 19.44 -14.83 -4.39
C SER A 137 20.46 -14.03 -3.57
N ASP A 138 21.44 -14.73 -3.01
CA ASP A 138 22.64 -14.12 -2.45
C ASP A 138 23.59 -13.67 -3.56
N ILE A 139 23.89 -12.36 -3.55
CA ILE A 139 24.77 -11.71 -4.52
C ILE A 139 25.96 -11.03 -3.84
N SER A 140 26.25 -11.38 -2.58
CA SER A 140 27.37 -10.82 -1.80
C SER A 140 28.73 -11.00 -2.48
N HIS A 141 28.87 -12.08 -3.25
CA HIS A 141 30.07 -12.41 -4.01
C HIS A 141 30.21 -11.58 -5.30
N MET A 142 29.19 -10.82 -5.71
CA MET A 142 29.23 -10.05 -6.95
C MET A 142 30.08 -8.79 -6.78
N THR A 143 31.17 -8.69 -7.53
CA THR A 143 32.01 -7.50 -7.56
C THR A 143 32.09 -6.89 -8.97
N PRO A 144 32.16 -5.55 -9.10
CA PRO A 144 32.32 -4.89 -10.39
C PRO A 144 33.59 -5.43 -11.06
N GLY A 145 33.50 -5.78 -12.34
CA GLY A 145 34.71 -6.16 -13.09
C GLY A 145 35.66 -4.95 -13.14
N LYS A 146 36.96 -5.18 -12.95
CA LYS A 146 37.99 -4.15 -13.13
C LYS A 146 37.79 -3.53 -14.51
N ARG A 147 37.42 -2.24 -14.59
CA ARG A 147 37.48 -1.49 -15.85
C ARG A 147 38.94 -1.54 -16.29
N ARG A 148 39.22 -2.16 -17.44
CA ARG A 148 40.50 -1.96 -18.12
C ARG A 148 40.56 -0.47 -18.44
N GLN A 149 41.46 0.23 -17.74
CA GLN A 149 41.87 1.59 -18.10
C GLN A 149 42.63 1.54 -19.43
#